data_AF-A0AAX6RAM8-F1
#
_entry.id   AF-A0AAX6RAM8-F1
#
_cell.length_a   1.000
_cell.length_b   1.000
_cell.length_c   1.000
_cell.angle_alpha   90.00
_cell.angle_beta   90.00
_cell.angle_gamma   90.00
#
_symmetry.space_group_name_H-M   'P 1'
#
loop_
_entity.id
_entity.type
_entity.pdbx_description
1 polymer ?
#
loop_
_entity_poly.entity_id
_entity_poly.type
_entity_poly.pdbx_seq_one_letter_code
_entity_poly.pdbx_strand_id
1 'polypeptide(L)'
;MDPRRAAPGALGWGPRVAAGSGTAAELVYHLAGALGAELQELASRFGPEATAGLVPLVVRALELLEKAAVGPAPDSLQVSAQQAEVELRRLREENEHLRREARAGPQEERALLRQLKEVTDRQRDELRAHGRDLQERSQEIEALQEQLQRLLLVNAELHRKLAAVQAQLRAAQERERERELPRDGAREPAEEQKQEPQRAPPKDLVDASRQPSPPTAEAGPCSFSREELEQILQERNELKTKVFLLKEELAYFQRELLTDHRVPGLLLEAMKITVRKQRKKIKAKMLGTAEEAESSVSSSTAWGRRAGAAGPVCPPMLFLSAG
;
A
#
# COMPACT_ATOMS: atom_id res chain seq x y z
N MET A 1 22.48 17.59 39.26
CA MET A 1 21.92 18.71 40.06
C MET A 1 20.70 18.14 40.72
N ASP A 2 20.91 17.51 41.88
CA ASP A 2 19.95 16.58 42.46
C ASP A 2 19.48 17.13 43.82
N PRO A 3 18.17 17.22 44.07
CA PRO A 3 17.66 17.78 45.31
C PRO A 3 17.86 16.78 46.46
N ARG A 4 18.57 17.22 47.50
CA ARG A 4 18.77 16.44 48.72
C ARG A 4 17.41 16.18 49.39
N ARG A 5 17.04 14.90 49.55
CA ARG A 5 15.89 14.50 50.37
C ARG A 5 16.31 14.51 51.83
N ALA A 6 15.73 15.40 52.63
CA ALA A 6 15.96 15.45 54.07
C ALA A 6 15.36 14.21 54.75
N ALA A 7 16.11 13.62 55.69
CA ALA A 7 15.56 12.67 56.65
C ALA A 7 14.97 13.45 57.84
N PRO A 8 13.75 13.14 58.30
CA PRO A 8 13.27 13.66 59.59
C PRO A 8 13.99 12.91 60.72
N GLY A 9 14.67 13.66 61.59
CA GLY A 9 15.33 13.10 62.76
C GLY A 9 14.32 12.52 63.74
N ALA A 10 14.53 11.27 64.17
CA ALA A 10 13.77 10.68 65.25
C ALA A 10 14.12 11.36 66.58
N LEU A 11 13.26 12.26 67.04
CA LEU A 11 13.32 12.84 68.38
C LEU A 11 12.90 11.77 69.40
N GLY A 12 13.86 10.95 69.83
CA GLY A 12 13.68 10.00 70.91
C GLY A 12 13.63 10.71 72.27
N TRP A 13 12.43 11.04 72.75
CA TRP A 13 12.18 11.42 74.14
C TRP A 13 11.09 10.53 74.73
N GLY A 14 11.44 9.80 75.80
CA GLY A 14 10.56 8.91 76.53
C GLY A 14 11.33 8.27 77.68
N PRO A 15 11.17 8.75 78.94
CA PRO A 15 11.80 8.13 80.10
C PRO A 15 11.33 6.68 80.25
N ARG A 16 12.28 5.76 80.30
CA ARG A 16 12.04 4.33 80.51
C ARG A 16 11.64 4.08 81.97
N VAL A 17 10.36 4.20 82.29
CA VAL A 17 9.80 3.62 83.51
C VAL A 17 9.45 2.16 83.22
N ALA A 18 10.20 1.25 83.83
CA ALA A 18 9.91 -0.18 83.79
C ALA A 18 9.25 -0.58 85.12
N ALA A 19 7.93 -0.77 85.13
CA ALA A 19 7.18 -1.59 86.08
C ALA A 19 5.70 -1.67 85.66
N GLY A 20 5.13 -2.88 85.61
CA GLY A 20 3.69 -3.09 85.45
C GLY A 20 3.14 -2.82 84.05
N SER A 21 2.94 -3.88 83.26
CA SER A 21 2.15 -3.84 82.02
C SER A 21 0.65 -3.85 82.33
N GLY A 22 0.18 -2.82 83.05
CA GLY A 22 -1.25 -2.62 83.26
C GLY A 22 -1.88 -1.97 82.04
N THR A 23 -3.06 -2.45 81.62
CA THR A 23 -3.89 -1.73 80.65
C THR A 23 -4.25 -0.34 81.17
N ALA A 24 -4.66 0.57 80.28
CA ALA A 24 -5.11 1.90 80.70
C ALA A 24 -6.27 1.83 81.71
N ALA A 25 -7.12 0.80 81.62
CA ALA A 25 -8.18 0.51 82.60
C ALA A 25 -7.63 0.10 83.98
N GLU A 26 -6.59 -0.74 84.05
CA GLU A 26 -5.92 -1.10 85.32
C GLU A 26 -5.30 0.12 86.01
N LEU A 27 -4.70 1.04 85.23
CA LEU A 27 -4.19 2.31 85.78
C LEU A 27 -5.33 3.16 86.37
N VAL A 28 -6.47 3.26 85.68
CA VAL A 28 -7.66 3.96 86.21
C VAL A 28 -8.18 3.30 87.49
N TYR A 29 -8.18 1.98 87.56
CA TYR A 29 -8.59 1.23 88.76
C TYR A 29 -7.65 1.48 89.96
N HIS A 30 -6.33 1.49 89.74
CA HIS A 30 -5.37 1.83 90.79
C HIS A 30 -5.49 3.29 91.26
N LEU A 31 -5.71 4.24 90.34
CA LEU A 31 -6.00 5.64 90.70
C LEU A 31 -7.33 5.79 91.47
N ALA A 32 -8.37 5.04 91.09
CA ALA A 32 -9.65 5.03 91.82
C ALA A 32 -9.47 4.57 93.27
N GLY A 33 -8.67 3.53 93.52
CA GLY A 33 -8.35 3.06 94.86
C GLY A 33 -7.59 4.09 95.71
N ALA A 34 -6.59 4.77 95.13
CA ALA A 34 -5.85 5.84 95.80
C ALA A 34 -6.75 7.05 96.13
N LEU A 35 -7.56 7.51 95.17
CA LEU A 35 -8.53 8.59 95.38
C LEU A 35 -9.58 8.23 96.45
N GLY A 36 -10.02 6.98 96.51
CA GLY A 36 -10.92 6.50 97.54
C GLY A 36 -10.32 6.58 98.96
N ALA A 37 -9.03 6.26 99.11
CA ALA A 37 -8.33 6.38 100.39
C ALA A 37 -8.22 7.84 100.87
N GLU A 38 -7.83 8.76 99.99
CA GLU A 38 -7.74 10.20 100.28
C GLU A 38 -9.11 10.81 100.64
N LEU A 39 -10.18 10.42 99.92
CA LEU A 39 -11.55 10.84 100.23
C LEU A 39 -12.04 10.28 101.59
N GLN A 40 -11.65 9.05 101.94
CA GLN A 40 -11.93 8.46 103.26
C GLN A 40 -11.17 9.18 104.38
N GLU A 41 -9.92 9.58 104.16
CA GLU A 41 -9.13 10.38 105.10
C GLU A 41 -9.76 11.77 105.31
N LEU A 42 -10.20 12.43 104.24
CA LEU A 42 -10.97 13.69 104.31
C LEU A 42 -12.28 13.54 105.09
N ALA A 43 -13.06 12.49 104.82
CA ALA A 43 -14.29 12.19 105.55
C ALA A 43 -14.04 11.94 107.05
N SER A 44 -12.91 11.31 107.39
CA SER A 44 -12.53 11.07 108.80
C SER A 44 -12.16 12.34 109.57
N ARG A 45 -11.65 13.36 108.87
CA ARG A 45 -11.19 14.63 109.47
C ARG A 45 -12.27 15.71 109.51
N PHE A 46 -13.12 15.78 108.49
CA PHE A 46 -14.10 16.86 108.30
C PHE A 46 -15.56 16.37 108.36
N GLY A 47 -15.78 15.10 108.64
CA GLY A 47 -17.10 14.46 108.66
C GLY A 47 -17.57 14.01 107.27
N PRO A 48 -18.53 13.08 107.19
CA PRO A 48 -18.99 12.50 105.91
C PRO A 48 -19.65 13.56 105.00
N GLU A 49 -20.37 14.52 105.57
CA GLU A 49 -21.06 15.60 104.85
C GLU A 49 -20.11 16.42 103.95
N ALA A 50 -18.85 16.58 104.35
CA ALA A 50 -17.85 17.32 103.56
C ALA A 50 -17.45 16.62 102.26
N THR A 51 -17.69 15.31 102.14
CA THR A 51 -17.31 14.48 100.97
C THR A 51 -18.51 13.95 100.19
N ALA A 52 -19.71 13.93 100.79
CA ALA A 52 -20.93 13.34 100.24
C ALA A 52 -21.29 13.84 98.83
N GLY A 53 -21.09 15.14 98.54
CA GLY A 53 -21.33 15.72 97.21
C GLY A 53 -20.21 15.48 96.19
N LEU A 54 -18.97 15.20 96.65
CA LEU A 54 -17.80 15.05 95.80
C LEU A 54 -17.65 13.60 95.29
N VAL A 55 -17.92 12.61 96.14
CA VAL A 55 -17.78 11.18 95.79
C VAL A 55 -18.54 10.80 94.50
N PRO A 56 -19.83 11.17 94.29
CA PRO A 56 -20.54 10.83 93.06
C PRO A 56 -19.95 11.48 91.79
N LEU A 57 -19.35 12.66 91.91
CA LEU A 57 -18.70 13.35 90.79
C LEU A 57 -17.37 12.68 90.42
N VAL A 58 -16.58 12.27 91.42
CA VAL A 58 -15.32 11.54 91.22
C VAL A 58 -15.59 10.17 90.62
N VAL A 59 -16.57 9.41 91.14
CA VAL A 59 -17.00 8.12 90.56
C VAL A 59 -17.40 8.29 89.10
N ARG A 60 -18.27 9.26 88.78
CA ARG A 60 -18.70 9.50 87.40
C ARG A 60 -17.58 9.95 86.46
N ALA A 61 -16.58 10.68 86.96
CA ALA A 61 -15.38 11.03 86.19
C ALA A 61 -14.51 9.79 85.90
N LEU A 62 -14.32 8.93 86.90
CA LEU A 62 -13.58 7.67 86.77
C LEU A 62 -14.29 6.69 85.82
N GLU A 63 -15.61 6.56 85.88
CA GLU A 63 -16.39 5.76 84.94
C GLU A 63 -16.23 6.21 83.47
N LEU A 64 -16.22 7.53 83.23
CA LEU A 64 -16.02 8.07 81.88
C LEU A 64 -14.58 7.84 81.40
N LEU A 65 -13.60 7.93 82.31
CA LEU A 65 -12.20 7.65 82.02
C LEU A 65 -11.96 6.16 81.74
N GLU A 66 -12.59 5.26 82.49
CA GLU A 66 -12.56 3.81 82.24
C GLU A 66 -13.19 3.46 80.89
N LYS A 67 -14.38 4.00 80.57
CA LYS A 67 -15.03 3.80 79.26
C LYS A 67 -14.17 4.31 78.10
N ALA A 68 -13.42 5.40 78.28
CA ALA A 68 -12.47 5.90 77.29
C ALA A 68 -11.19 5.04 77.20
N ALA A 69 -10.71 4.51 78.33
CA ALA A 69 -9.49 3.71 78.44
C ALA A 69 -9.66 2.27 77.92
N VAL A 70 -10.85 1.69 78.05
CA VAL A 70 -11.22 0.38 77.47
C VAL A 70 -11.39 0.48 75.95
N GLY A 71 -11.74 1.66 75.42
CA GLY A 71 -11.88 1.91 73.99
C GLY A 71 -13.18 1.35 73.40
N PRO A 72 -13.37 1.46 72.06
CA PRO A 72 -14.50 0.82 71.39
C PRO A 72 -14.42 -0.71 71.53
N ALA A 73 -15.58 -1.36 71.68
CA ALA A 73 -15.67 -2.78 71.98
C ALA A 73 -14.81 -3.64 71.01
N PRO A 74 -14.11 -4.68 71.51
CA PRO A 74 -13.17 -5.47 70.70
C PRO A 74 -13.82 -6.05 69.45
N ASP A 75 -15.09 -6.49 69.55
CA ASP A 75 -15.86 -7.02 68.42
C ASP A 75 -16.05 -5.98 67.29
N SER A 76 -16.25 -4.70 67.63
CA SER A 76 -16.41 -3.62 66.65
C SER A 76 -15.09 -3.29 65.94
N LEU A 77 -13.97 -3.35 66.67
CA LEU A 77 -12.64 -3.21 66.08
C LEU A 77 -12.28 -4.42 65.22
N GLN A 78 -12.63 -5.62 65.66
CA GLN A 78 -12.36 -6.87 64.95
C GLN A 78 -13.14 -6.95 63.63
N VAL A 79 -14.42 -6.55 63.62
CA VAL A 79 -15.23 -6.45 62.39
C VAL A 79 -14.64 -5.42 61.43
N SER A 80 -14.24 -4.24 61.91
CA SER A 80 -13.58 -3.22 61.07
C SER A 80 -12.25 -3.71 60.50
N ALA A 81 -11.43 -4.41 61.29
CA ALA A 81 -10.17 -4.99 60.84
C ALA A 81 -10.39 -6.10 59.78
N GLN A 82 -11.39 -6.97 59.98
CA GLN A 82 -11.77 -8.00 59.01
C GLN A 82 -12.25 -7.41 57.69
N GLN A 83 -13.05 -6.33 57.73
CA GLN A 83 -13.48 -5.60 56.53
C GLN A 83 -12.26 -5.02 55.78
N ALA A 84 -11.36 -4.33 56.48
CA ALA A 84 -10.13 -3.80 55.90
C ALA A 84 -9.21 -4.91 55.33
N GLU A 85 -9.16 -6.09 55.94
CA GLU A 85 -8.44 -7.24 55.40
C GLU A 85 -9.04 -7.76 54.09
N VAL A 86 -10.37 -7.83 53.99
CA VAL A 86 -11.06 -8.27 52.75
C VAL A 86 -10.85 -7.24 51.64
N GLU A 87 -10.94 -5.95 51.94
CA GLU A 87 -10.62 -4.88 50.99
C GLU A 87 -9.16 -4.93 50.53
N LEU A 88 -8.21 -5.16 51.44
CA LEU A 88 -6.79 -5.32 51.10
C LEU A 88 -6.54 -6.56 50.23
N ARG A 89 -7.26 -7.67 50.43
CA ARG A 89 -7.17 -8.86 49.56
C ARG A 89 -7.69 -8.54 48.16
N ARG A 90 -8.88 -7.95 48.05
CA ARG A 90 -9.48 -7.50 46.78
C ARG A 90 -8.55 -6.54 46.03
N LEU A 91 -8.02 -5.51 46.68
CA LEU A 91 -7.11 -4.54 46.07
C LEU A 91 -5.79 -5.19 45.63
N ARG A 92 -5.31 -6.24 46.30
CA ARG A 92 -4.14 -7.01 45.85
C ARG A 92 -4.45 -7.80 44.58
N GLU A 93 -5.59 -8.47 44.52
CA GLU A 93 -6.05 -9.21 43.33
C GLU A 93 -6.23 -8.27 42.12
N GLU A 94 -6.89 -7.12 42.31
CA GLU A 94 -7.03 -6.07 41.29
C GLU A 94 -5.66 -5.52 40.86
N ASN A 95 -4.72 -5.29 41.79
CA ASN A 95 -3.37 -4.82 41.44
C ASN A 95 -2.56 -5.89 40.69
N GLU A 96 -2.72 -7.18 41.02
CA GLU A 96 -2.12 -8.26 40.26
C GLU A 96 -2.69 -8.39 38.85
N HIS A 97 -4.01 -8.21 38.68
CA HIS A 97 -4.66 -8.21 37.38
C HIS A 97 -4.14 -7.08 36.50
N LEU A 98 -4.15 -5.83 37.00
CA LEU A 98 -3.61 -4.66 36.31
C LEU A 98 -2.11 -4.82 35.97
N ARG A 99 -1.32 -5.46 36.83
CA ARG A 99 0.10 -5.79 36.55
C ARG A 99 0.27 -6.84 35.45
N ARG A 100 -0.69 -7.76 35.26
CA ARG A 100 -0.67 -8.73 34.17
C ARG A 100 -1.03 -8.04 32.85
N GLU A 101 -2.08 -7.21 32.84
CA GLU A 101 -2.48 -6.42 31.66
C GLU A 101 -1.38 -5.44 31.21
N ALA A 102 -0.79 -4.68 32.14
CA ALA A 102 0.32 -3.78 31.86
C ALA A 102 1.61 -4.48 31.39
N ARG A 103 1.70 -5.81 31.57
CA ARG A 103 2.78 -6.65 31.00
C ARG A 103 2.39 -7.28 29.65
N ALA A 104 1.10 -7.55 29.42
CA ALA A 104 0.58 -8.13 28.19
C ALA A 104 0.66 -7.14 27.02
N GLY A 105 0.21 -5.89 27.19
CA GLY A 105 0.27 -4.86 26.14
C GLY A 105 1.66 -4.71 25.50
N PRO A 106 2.73 -4.50 26.28
CA PRO A 106 4.09 -4.46 25.75
C PRO A 106 4.59 -5.77 25.11
N GLN A 107 3.98 -6.93 25.39
CA GLN A 107 4.30 -8.20 24.71
C GLN A 107 3.58 -8.31 23.37
N GLU A 108 2.31 -7.90 23.30
CA GLU A 108 1.51 -7.83 22.08
C GLU A 108 2.11 -6.82 21.10
N GLU A 109 2.47 -5.61 21.55
CA GLU A 109 3.21 -4.62 20.76
C GLU A 109 4.52 -5.19 20.21
N ARG A 110 5.30 -5.93 21.02
CA ARG A 110 6.53 -6.59 20.57
C ARG A 110 6.26 -7.71 19.56
N ALA A 111 5.14 -8.41 19.67
CA ALA A 111 4.73 -9.43 18.68
C ALA A 111 4.34 -8.78 17.35
N LEU A 112 3.55 -7.70 17.38
CA LEU A 112 3.18 -6.90 16.21
C LEU A 112 4.43 -6.29 15.54
N LEU A 113 5.36 -5.72 16.31
CA LEU A 113 6.62 -5.20 15.77
C LEU A 113 7.50 -6.28 15.12
N ARG A 114 7.48 -7.53 15.63
CA ARG A 114 8.15 -8.66 14.98
C ARG A 114 7.47 -9.03 13.65
N GLN A 115 6.15 -9.12 13.62
CA GLN A 115 5.40 -9.39 12.40
C GLN A 115 5.63 -8.30 11.33
N LEU A 116 5.57 -7.02 11.72
CA LEU A 116 5.87 -5.90 10.84
C LEU A 116 7.31 -5.93 10.33
N LYS A 117 8.28 -6.28 11.20
CA LYS A 117 9.68 -6.47 10.78
C LYS A 117 9.80 -7.61 9.76
N GLU A 118 9.19 -8.77 10.01
CA GLU A 118 9.24 -9.89 9.08
C GLU A 118 8.61 -9.55 7.72
N VAL A 119 7.48 -8.84 7.69
CA VAL A 119 6.87 -8.37 6.44
C VAL A 119 7.78 -7.36 5.73
N THR A 120 8.39 -6.43 6.47
CA THR A 120 9.34 -5.46 5.91
C THR A 120 10.59 -6.14 5.34
N ASP A 121 11.14 -7.14 6.03
CA ASP A 121 12.32 -7.87 5.59
C ASP A 121 11.99 -8.78 4.38
N ARG A 122 10.81 -9.43 4.35
CA ARG A 122 10.30 -10.13 3.14
C ARG A 122 10.19 -9.18 1.95
N GLN A 123 9.55 -8.02 2.12
CA GLN A 123 9.42 -7.01 1.06
C GLN A 123 10.78 -6.48 0.56
N ARG A 124 11.77 -6.33 1.45
CA ARG A 124 13.14 -5.96 1.05
C ARG A 124 13.80 -7.04 0.20
N ASP A 125 13.63 -8.31 0.55
CA ASP A 125 14.22 -9.42 -0.19
C ASP A 125 13.49 -9.68 -1.51
N GLU A 126 12.17 -9.46 -1.58
CA GLU A 126 11.38 -9.42 -2.82
C GLU A 126 11.87 -8.31 -3.75
N LEU A 127 12.05 -7.07 -3.24
CA LEU A 127 12.61 -5.96 -4.02
C LEU A 127 14.05 -6.24 -4.52
N ARG A 128 14.86 -6.96 -3.74
CA ARG A 128 16.21 -7.42 -4.15
C ARG A 128 16.16 -8.56 -5.17
N ALA A 129 15.15 -9.42 -5.14
CA ALA A 129 14.92 -10.42 -6.17
C ALA A 129 14.53 -9.72 -7.48
N HIS A 130 13.48 -8.89 -7.47
CA HIS A 130 13.05 -8.12 -8.64
C HIS A 130 14.13 -7.19 -9.20
N GLY A 131 14.98 -6.61 -8.35
CA GLY A 131 16.13 -5.84 -8.79
C GLY A 131 17.14 -6.66 -9.61
N ARG A 132 17.35 -7.94 -9.26
CA ARG A 132 18.19 -8.88 -10.03
C ARG A 132 17.49 -9.32 -11.31
N ASP A 133 16.22 -9.71 -11.24
CA ASP A 133 15.42 -10.09 -12.41
C ASP A 133 15.41 -8.98 -13.48
N LEU A 134 15.33 -7.71 -13.06
CA LEU A 134 15.38 -6.55 -13.95
C LEU A 134 16.77 -6.32 -14.54
N GLN A 135 17.84 -6.56 -13.78
CA GLN A 135 19.22 -6.46 -14.28
C GLN A 135 19.51 -7.55 -15.32
N GLU A 136 19.11 -8.79 -15.06
CA GLU A 136 19.23 -9.93 -15.98
C GLU A 136 18.49 -9.63 -17.30
N ARG A 137 17.23 -9.16 -17.21
CA ARG A 137 16.46 -8.75 -18.41
C ARG A 137 17.07 -7.55 -19.15
N SER A 138 17.71 -6.59 -18.46
CA SER A 138 18.42 -5.50 -19.14
C SER A 138 19.58 -6.05 -19.97
N GLN A 139 20.37 -6.96 -19.39
CA GLN A 139 21.49 -7.61 -20.07
C GLN A 139 21.03 -8.47 -21.27
N GLU A 140 19.90 -9.19 -21.15
CA GLU A 140 19.27 -9.89 -22.27
C GLU A 140 18.86 -8.92 -23.39
N ILE A 141 18.22 -7.80 -23.05
CA ILE A 141 17.81 -6.77 -24.02
C ILE A 141 19.04 -6.15 -24.72
N GLU A 142 20.10 -5.84 -23.97
CA GLU A 142 21.36 -5.31 -24.50
C GLU A 142 22.03 -6.33 -25.46
N ALA A 143 22.11 -7.61 -25.08
CA ALA A 143 22.65 -8.67 -25.93
C ALA A 143 21.81 -8.87 -27.22
N LEU A 144 20.48 -8.81 -27.14
CA LEU A 144 19.60 -8.86 -28.31
C LEU A 144 19.74 -7.62 -29.20
N GLN A 145 19.95 -6.43 -28.63
CA GLN A 145 20.23 -5.21 -29.39
C GLN A 145 21.56 -5.32 -30.15
N GLU A 146 22.62 -5.86 -29.53
CA GLU A 146 23.87 -6.14 -30.24
C GLU A 146 23.69 -7.13 -31.39
N GLN A 147 22.95 -8.22 -31.18
CA GLN A 147 22.66 -9.20 -32.23
C GLN A 147 21.89 -8.55 -33.40
N LEU A 148 20.90 -7.70 -33.11
CA LEU A 148 20.17 -6.94 -34.12
C LEU A 148 21.09 -5.99 -34.90
N GLN A 149 21.98 -5.25 -34.23
CA GLN A 149 22.95 -4.37 -34.88
C GLN A 149 23.88 -5.15 -35.82
N ARG A 150 24.40 -6.30 -35.39
CA ARG A 150 25.24 -7.19 -36.22
C ARG A 150 24.48 -7.70 -37.45
N LEU A 151 23.21 -8.09 -37.30
CA LEU A 151 22.36 -8.52 -38.41
C LEU A 151 22.05 -7.39 -39.39
N LEU A 152 21.83 -6.15 -38.92
CA LEU A 152 21.62 -4.98 -39.77
C LEU A 152 22.86 -4.66 -40.63
N LEU A 153 24.07 -4.79 -40.07
CA LEU A 153 25.32 -4.63 -40.82
C LEU A 153 25.44 -5.68 -41.94
N VAL A 154 25.25 -6.96 -41.62
CA VAL A 154 25.30 -8.06 -42.62
C VAL A 154 24.21 -7.89 -43.69
N ASN A 155 23.01 -7.46 -43.31
CA ASN A 155 21.90 -7.19 -44.23
C ASN A 155 22.26 -6.05 -45.22
N ALA A 156 22.86 -4.96 -44.73
CA ALA A 156 23.36 -3.88 -45.57
C ALA A 156 24.48 -4.32 -46.53
N GLU A 157 25.39 -5.19 -46.08
CA GLU A 157 26.40 -5.79 -46.96
C GLU A 157 25.80 -6.68 -48.06
N LEU A 158 24.80 -7.50 -47.72
CA LEU A 158 24.10 -8.36 -48.69
C LEU A 158 23.38 -7.52 -49.75
N HIS A 159 22.71 -6.43 -49.36
CA HIS A 159 22.12 -5.48 -50.31
C HIS A 159 23.17 -4.83 -51.23
N ARG A 160 24.33 -4.42 -50.70
CA ARG A 160 25.45 -3.90 -51.52
C ARG A 160 25.98 -4.94 -52.50
N LYS A 161 26.17 -6.19 -52.05
CA LYS A 161 26.61 -7.32 -52.89
C LYS A 161 25.59 -7.61 -54.00
N LEU A 162 24.29 -7.63 -53.68
CA LEU A 162 23.21 -7.81 -54.65
C LEU A 162 23.19 -6.70 -55.70
N ALA A 163 23.31 -5.43 -55.28
CA ALA A 163 23.37 -4.29 -56.19
C ALA A 163 24.59 -4.36 -57.14
N ALA A 164 25.76 -4.76 -56.62
CA ALA A 164 26.96 -4.95 -57.43
C ALA A 164 26.79 -6.07 -58.48
N VAL A 165 26.23 -7.22 -58.10
CA VAL A 165 25.94 -8.33 -59.02
C VAL A 165 24.91 -7.94 -60.08
N GLN A 166 23.85 -7.20 -59.69
CA GLN A 166 22.86 -6.67 -60.65
C GLN A 166 23.48 -5.68 -61.65
N ALA A 167 24.39 -4.81 -61.20
CA ALA A 167 25.11 -3.90 -62.08
C ALA A 167 26.05 -4.66 -63.04
N GLN A 168 26.77 -5.67 -62.56
CA GLN A 168 27.60 -6.55 -63.38
C GLN A 168 26.78 -7.31 -64.44
N LEU A 169 25.60 -7.81 -64.08
CA LEU A 169 24.69 -8.50 -65.01
C LEU A 169 24.21 -7.55 -66.12
N ARG A 170 23.81 -6.32 -65.79
CA ARG A 170 23.40 -5.31 -66.80
C ARG A 170 24.55 -4.96 -67.74
N ALA A 171 25.74 -4.70 -67.20
CA ALA A 171 26.93 -4.41 -68.00
C ALA A 171 27.35 -5.60 -68.90
N ALA A 172 27.10 -6.85 -68.47
CA ALA A 172 27.31 -8.02 -69.31
C ALA A 172 26.29 -8.08 -70.47
N GLN A 173 25.00 -7.85 -70.18
CA GLN A 173 23.93 -7.80 -71.19
C GLN A 173 24.12 -6.65 -72.19
N GLU A 174 24.58 -5.49 -71.75
CA GLU A 174 24.95 -4.36 -72.62
C GLU A 174 26.09 -4.75 -73.57
N ARG A 175 27.15 -5.38 -73.06
CA ARG A 175 28.26 -5.89 -73.87
C ARG A 175 27.86 -7.01 -74.83
N GLU A 176 26.86 -7.83 -74.49
CA GLU A 176 26.32 -8.83 -75.42
C GLU A 176 25.56 -8.15 -76.57
N ARG A 177 24.68 -7.18 -76.27
CA ARG A 177 23.98 -6.37 -77.28
C ARG A 177 24.96 -5.60 -78.18
N GLU A 178 25.99 -5.00 -77.61
CA GLU A 178 27.08 -4.32 -78.35
C GLU A 178 27.89 -5.27 -79.24
N ARG A 179 27.87 -6.59 -78.98
CA ARG A 179 28.51 -7.63 -79.82
C ARG A 179 27.57 -8.26 -80.84
N GLU A 180 26.26 -8.16 -80.63
CA GLU A 180 25.21 -8.57 -81.55
C GLU A 180 24.99 -7.52 -82.65
N LEU A 181 25.00 -6.22 -82.30
CA LEU A 181 24.84 -5.11 -83.25
C LEU A 181 25.82 -5.14 -84.45
N PRO A 182 27.12 -5.49 -84.30
CA PRO A 182 28.04 -5.70 -85.43
C PRO A 182 27.80 -6.97 -86.25
N ARG A 183 27.06 -7.96 -85.73
CA ARG A 183 26.77 -9.23 -86.42
C ARG A 183 25.58 -9.11 -87.36
N ASP A 184 24.54 -8.37 -86.97
CA ASP A 184 23.37 -8.14 -87.84
C ASP A 184 23.70 -7.21 -89.02
N GLY A 185 24.73 -6.36 -88.91
CA GLY A 185 25.27 -5.58 -90.02
C GLY A 185 25.99 -6.41 -91.11
N ALA A 186 26.20 -7.70 -90.91
CA ALA A 186 26.92 -8.59 -91.82
C ALA A 186 26.07 -9.75 -92.36
N ARG A 187 24.73 -9.73 -92.17
CA ARG A 187 23.88 -10.89 -92.48
C ARG A 187 22.50 -10.54 -93.04
N GLU A 188 22.46 -10.22 -94.32
CA GLU A 188 21.30 -10.31 -95.22
C GLU A 188 21.82 -10.55 -96.65
N PRO A 189 21.10 -11.20 -97.57
CA PRO A 189 20.14 -12.30 -97.38
C PRO A 189 20.43 -13.51 -98.33
N ALA A 190 19.75 -14.62 -98.11
CA ALA A 190 19.54 -15.66 -99.13
C ALA A 190 18.07 -16.08 -99.12
N GLU A 191 17.45 -16.05 -100.28
CA GLU A 191 15.99 -16.06 -100.46
C GLU A 191 15.32 -17.37 -100.03
N GLU A 192 14.05 -17.28 -99.59
CA GLU A 192 12.98 -17.88 -100.40
C GLU A 192 11.64 -17.14 -100.21
N GLN A 193 10.86 -17.09 -101.28
CA GLN A 193 9.80 -16.10 -101.48
C GLN A 193 8.38 -16.67 -101.29
N LYS A 194 7.45 -15.76 -100.95
CA LYS A 194 5.99 -15.71 -101.26
C LYS A 194 5.02 -15.91 -100.08
N GLN A 195 4.51 -14.79 -99.53
CA GLN A 195 3.25 -14.20 -100.04
C GLN A 195 2.98 -12.83 -99.40
N GLU A 196 2.88 -11.82 -100.26
CA GLU A 196 2.24 -10.51 -100.06
C GLU A 196 1.13 -10.41 -101.15
N PRO A 197 0.13 -9.48 -101.11
CA PRO A 197 0.28 -8.11 -100.57
C PRO A 197 -0.97 -7.48 -99.89
N GLN A 198 -0.81 -6.19 -99.53
CA GLN A 198 -1.82 -5.14 -99.29
C GLN A 198 -2.31 -5.00 -97.82
N ARG A 199 -2.32 -3.81 -97.20
CA ARG A 199 -2.03 -2.44 -97.70
C ARG A 199 -1.53 -1.51 -96.58
N ALA A 200 -0.57 -0.63 -96.89
CA ALA A 200 0.03 0.35 -95.97
C ALA A 200 -0.66 1.76 -96.06
N PRO A 201 -0.19 2.87 -95.42
CA PRO A 201 -1.03 3.70 -94.53
C PRO A 201 -1.52 5.04 -95.17
N PRO A 202 -1.22 6.31 -94.76
CA PRO A 202 -0.10 6.86 -93.96
C PRO A 202 -0.45 7.82 -92.76
N LYS A 203 0.43 7.82 -91.75
CA LYS A 203 1.13 8.96 -91.08
C LYS A 203 0.46 10.31 -90.65
N ASP A 204 1.02 10.77 -89.51
CA ASP A 204 1.42 12.13 -89.11
C ASP A 204 0.55 12.97 -88.13
N LEU A 205 1.29 13.66 -87.24
CA LEU A 205 0.87 14.67 -86.23
C LEU A 205 0.07 14.07 -85.04
N VAL A 206 0.20 14.52 -83.79
CA VAL A 206 0.83 15.74 -83.23
C VAL A 206 1.39 15.48 -81.82
N ASP A 207 2.27 16.38 -81.36
CA ASP A 207 2.51 16.68 -79.94
C ASP A 207 1.20 16.82 -79.14
N ALA A 208 1.15 16.21 -77.96
CA ALA A 208 0.10 16.46 -76.97
C ALA A 208 0.59 16.21 -75.52
N SER A 209 1.56 17.01 -75.07
CA SER A 209 1.57 17.37 -73.65
C SER A 209 0.39 18.30 -73.34
N ARG A 210 -0.80 17.73 -73.07
CA ARG A 210 -1.92 18.43 -72.40
C ARG A 210 -3.04 17.48 -71.96
N GLN A 211 -3.43 17.55 -70.70
CA GLN A 211 -4.65 16.92 -70.16
C GLN A 211 -5.92 17.60 -70.73
N PRO A 212 -7.09 16.96 -70.61
CA PRO A 212 -7.97 17.32 -69.47
C PRO A 212 -8.85 16.18 -68.88
N SER A 213 -8.91 16.10 -67.55
CA SER A 213 -10.14 15.74 -66.78
C SER A 213 -11.10 16.97 -66.78
N PRO A 214 -12.36 16.99 -66.23
CA PRO A 214 -12.99 16.19 -65.15
C PRO A 214 -14.52 15.95 -65.43
N PRO A 215 -15.51 15.94 -64.49
CA PRO A 215 -15.55 15.75 -63.02
C PRO A 215 -16.46 14.55 -62.60
N THR A 216 -16.66 14.14 -61.34
CA THR A 216 -16.65 14.82 -60.02
C THR A 216 -16.36 13.79 -58.91
N ALA A 217 -15.35 14.02 -58.07
CA ALA A 217 -15.21 13.53 -56.68
C ALA A 217 -13.81 13.95 -56.18
N GLU A 218 -13.70 15.08 -55.49
CA GLU A 218 -12.39 15.63 -55.13
C GLU A 218 -11.71 14.86 -54.00
N ALA A 219 -10.59 14.23 -54.35
CA ALA A 219 -9.50 13.91 -53.43
C ALA A 219 -8.20 14.24 -54.16
N GLY A 220 -7.61 15.41 -53.86
CA GLY A 220 -6.44 15.92 -54.57
C GLY A 220 -5.22 15.00 -54.45
N PRO A 221 -4.36 14.89 -55.48
CA PRO A 221 -3.11 14.13 -55.37
C PRO A 221 -2.13 14.86 -54.43
N CYS A 222 -2.06 14.44 -53.16
CA CYS A 222 -1.04 14.91 -52.22
C CYS A 222 0.32 14.27 -52.57
N SER A 223 1.02 14.85 -53.55
CA SER A 223 2.38 14.46 -53.93
C SER A 223 3.40 15.05 -52.95
N PHE A 224 3.55 14.41 -51.80
CA PHE A 224 4.62 14.74 -50.85
C PHE A 224 6.00 14.52 -51.48
N SER A 225 6.97 15.39 -51.17
CA SER A 225 8.37 15.10 -51.48
C SER A 225 8.89 13.92 -50.65
N ARG A 226 10.03 13.35 -51.05
CA ARG A 226 10.61 12.21 -50.31
C ARG A 226 11.00 12.63 -48.89
N GLU A 227 11.56 13.82 -48.77
CA GLU A 227 12.01 14.46 -47.54
C GLU A 227 10.81 14.75 -46.62
N GLU A 228 9.69 15.25 -47.16
CA GLU A 228 8.43 15.39 -46.43
C GLU A 228 7.90 14.05 -45.93
N LEU A 229 7.95 12.99 -46.75
CA LEU A 229 7.50 11.67 -46.33
C LEU A 229 8.37 11.10 -45.21
N GLU A 230 9.69 11.28 -45.27
CA GLU A 230 10.62 10.89 -44.20
C GLU A 230 10.33 11.66 -42.90
N GLN A 231 10.05 12.97 -42.98
CA GLN A 231 9.63 13.81 -41.84
C GLN A 231 8.28 13.36 -41.25
N ILE A 232 7.25 13.17 -42.08
CA ILE A 232 5.92 12.69 -41.67
C ILE A 232 6.02 11.31 -40.99
N LEU A 233 6.89 10.43 -41.48
CA LEU A 233 7.12 9.13 -40.85
C LEU A 233 7.81 9.24 -39.49
N GLN A 234 8.76 10.17 -39.33
CA GLN A 234 9.38 10.48 -38.04
C GLN A 234 8.34 11.06 -37.06
N GLU A 235 7.62 12.11 -37.44
CA GLU A 235 6.57 12.71 -36.61
C GLU A 235 5.50 11.69 -36.21
N ARG A 236 5.10 10.81 -37.13
CA ARG A 236 4.15 9.71 -36.87
C ARG A 236 4.72 8.69 -35.88
N ASN A 237 6.03 8.41 -35.91
CA ASN A 237 6.69 7.57 -34.90
C ASN A 237 6.70 8.27 -33.54
N GLU A 238 7.05 9.56 -33.47
CA GLU A 238 7.04 10.34 -32.23
C GLU A 238 5.64 10.51 -31.63
N LEU A 239 4.62 10.75 -32.45
CA LEU A 239 3.24 10.81 -31.99
C LEU A 239 2.76 9.42 -31.52
N LYS A 240 3.25 8.34 -32.11
CA LYS A 240 2.96 6.97 -31.64
C LYS A 240 3.60 6.70 -30.27
N THR A 241 4.83 7.15 -30.01
CA THR A 241 5.46 7.02 -28.68
C THR A 241 4.77 7.94 -27.66
N LYS A 242 4.51 9.21 -27.98
CA LYS A 242 3.76 10.14 -27.13
C LYS A 242 2.36 9.59 -26.76
N VAL A 243 1.62 9.03 -27.72
CA VAL A 243 0.30 8.40 -27.47
C VAL A 243 0.41 7.10 -26.67
N PHE A 244 1.54 6.40 -26.71
CA PHE A 244 1.79 5.24 -25.84
C PHE A 244 2.04 5.70 -24.38
N LEU A 245 2.97 6.62 -24.16
CA LEU A 245 3.31 7.16 -22.84
C LEU A 245 2.08 7.80 -22.16
N LEU A 246 1.32 8.64 -22.88
CA LEU A 246 0.09 9.25 -22.36
C LEU A 246 -1.01 8.24 -21.98
N LYS A 247 -1.01 7.03 -22.58
CA LYS A 247 -1.93 5.96 -22.15
C LYS A 247 -1.45 5.30 -20.86
N GLU A 248 -0.15 5.15 -20.69
CA GLU A 248 0.47 4.59 -19.49
C GLU A 248 0.31 5.54 -18.29
N GLU A 249 0.64 6.82 -18.46
CA GLU A 249 0.37 7.88 -17.46
C GLU A 249 -1.11 7.94 -17.07
N LEU A 250 -2.02 7.91 -18.05
CA LEU A 250 -3.45 7.92 -17.79
C LEU A 250 -3.93 6.65 -17.08
N ALA A 251 -3.31 5.49 -17.32
CA ALA A 251 -3.57 4.26 -16.59
C ALA A 251 -2.97 4.28 -15.17
N TYR A 252 -1.80 4.91 -14.99
CA TYR A 252 -1.17 5.15 -13.70
C TYR A 252 -2.08 6.01 -12.81
N PHE A 253 -2.49 7.20 -13.26
CA PHE A 253 -3.38 8.07 -12.49
C PHE A 253 -4.75 7.41 -12.20
N GLN A 254 -5.27 6.60 -13.12
CA GLN A 254 -6.50 5.83 -12.89
C GLN A 254 -6.34 4.72 -11.84
N ARG A 255 -5.15 4.14 -11.68
CA ARG A 255 -4.85 3.21 -10.59
C ARG A 255 -4.70 3.97 -9.27
N GLU A 256 -3.92 5.05 -9.27
CA GLU A 256 -3.67 5.89 -8.09
C GLU A 256 -4.96 6.42 -7.45
N LEU A 257 -5.92 6.86 -8.28
CA LEU A 257 -7.26 7.29 -7.86
C LEU A 257 -8.05 6.22 -7.09
N LEU A 258 -7.78 4.93 -7.33
CA LEU A 258 -8.40 3.80 -6.64
C LEU A 258 -7.59 3.38 -5.39
N THR A 259 -6.26 3.40 -5.50
CA THR A 259 -5.33 3.06 -4.41
C THR A 259 -5.52 3.99 -3.21
N ASP A 260 -5.58 5.30 -3.44
CA ASP A 260 -5.80 6.32 -2.40
C ASP A 260 -7.27 6.39 -1.91
N HIS A 261 -8.17 5.54 -2.43
CA HIS A 261 -9.61 5.53 -2.16
C HIS A 261 -10.35 6.87 -2.41
N ARG A 262 -9.72 7.85 -3.08
CA ARG A 262 -10.29 9.18 -3.38
C ARG A 262 -11.60 9.11 -4.16
N VAL A 263 -11.75 8.08 -5.01
CA VAL A 263 -12.91 7.91 -5.89
C VAL A 263 -13.40 6.45 -5.89
N PRO A 264 -14.69 6.19 -5.62
CA PRO A 264 -15.26 4.85 -5.77
C PRO A 264 -15.12 4.32 -7.20
N GLY A 265 -14.74 3.05 -7.36
CA GLY A 265 -14.43 2.46 -8.68
C GLY A 265 -15.57 2.56 -9.72
N LEU A 266 -16.83 2.49 -9.27
CA LEU A 266 -18.00 2.69 -10.13
C LEU A 266 -18.04 4.11 -10.74
N LEU A 267 -17.68 5.13 -9.96
CA LEU A 267 -17.63 6.52 -10.42
C LEU A 267 -16.45 6.75 -11.38
N LEU A 268 -15.30 6.10 -11.14
CA LEU A 268 -14.18 6.14 -12.07
C LEU A 268 -14.52 5.50 -13.43
N GLU A 269 -15.26 4.38 -13.46
CA GLU A 269 -15.74 3.80 -14.72
C GLU A 269 -16.78 4.67 -15.42
N ALA A 270 -17.70 5.30 -14.67
CA ALA A 270 -18.60 6.31 -15.25
C ALA A 270 -17.82 7.47 -15.89
N MET A 271 -16.79 8.00 -15.21
CA MET A 271 -15.88 9.02 -15.75
C MET A 271 -15.12 8.53 -16.98
N LYS A 272 -14.62 7.29 -17.00
CA LYS A 272 -13.97 6.70 -18.18
C LYS A 272 -14.92 6.64 -19.38
N ILE A 273 -16.19 6.30 -19.17
CA ILE A 273 -17.21 6.28 -20.23
C ILE A 273 -17.49 7.69 -20.74
N THR A 274 -17.70 8.69 -19.87
CA THR A 274 -17.96 10.07 -20.30
C THR A 274 -16.75 10.68 -21.02
N VAL A 275 -15.52 10.47 -20.52
CA VAL A 275 -14.29 10.90 -21.18
C VAL A 275 -14.11 10.21 -22.54
N ARG A 276 -14.40 8.90 -22.67
CA ARG A 276 -14.35 8.21 -23.97
C ARG A 276 -15.38 8.79 -24.95
N LYS A 277 -16.59 9.13 -24.49
CA LYS A 277 -17.65 9.77 -25.28
C LYS A 277 -17.22 11.17 -25.76
N GLN A 278 -16.76 12.02 -24.86
CA GLN A 278 -16.25 13.36 -25.19
C GLN A 278 -15.03 13.29 -26.11
N ARG A 279 -14.09 12.36 -25.89
CA ARG A 279 -12.95 12.12 -26.78
C ARG A 279 -13.40 11.71 -28.18
N LYS A 280 -14.44 10.87 -28.34
CA LYS A 280 -14.99 10.52 -29.67
C LYS A 280 -15.51 11.79 -30.37
N LYS A 281 -16.30 12.61 -29.67
CA LYS A 281 -16.85 13.88 -30.17
C LYS A 281 -15.76 14.89 -30.56
N ILE A 282 -14.78 15.13 -29.69
CA ILE A 282 -13.66 16.04 -29.95
C ILE A 282 -12.80 15.51 -31.10
N LYS A 283 -12.43 14.23 -31.10
CA LYS A 283 -11.64 13.63 -32.19
C LYS A 283 -12.37 13.75 -33.53
N ALA A 284 -13.68 13.52 -33.57
CA ALA A 284 -14.47 13.63 -34.79
C ALA A 284 -14.41 15.06 -35.36
N LYS A 285 -14.63 16.07 -34.50
CA LYS A 285 -14.51 17.49 -34.88
C LYS A 285 -13.09 17.87 -35.33
N MET A 286 -12.06 17.43 -34.61
CA MET A 286 -10.65 17.74 -34.93
C MET A 286 -10.16 17.10 -36.24
N LEU A 287 -10.79 16.01 -36.70
CA LEU A 287 -10.40 15.28 -37.92
C LEU A 287 -11.41 15.42 -39.06
N GLY A 288 -12.44 16.26 -38.92
CA GLY A 288 -13.48 16.46 -39.93
C GLY A 288 -14.38 15.24 -40.22
N THR A 289 -14.33 14.18 -39.42
CA THR A 289 -15.15 12.97 -39.63
C THR A 289 -16.55 13.17 -39.04
N ALA A 290 -17.59 12.73 -39.76
CA ALA A 290 -18.98 12.92 -39.36
C ALA A 290 -19.29 12.40 -37.93
N GLU A 291 -20.10 13.16 -37.18
CA GLU A 291 -20.55 12.76 -35.85
C GLU A 291 -21.69 11.74 -35.98
N GLU A 292 -21.36 10.44 -36.05
CA GLU A 292 -22.40 9.40 -36.06
C GLU A 292 -23.23 9.43 -34.78
N ALA A 293 -24.55 9.54 -34.97
CA ALA A 293 -25.54 9.65 -33.92
C ALA A 293 -25.50 8.45 -32.96
N GLU A 294 -25.86 8.70 -31.70
CA GLU A 294 -25.67 7.78 -30.59
C GLU A 294 -26.62 6.57 -30.67
N SER A 295 -26.16 5.48 -31.31
CA SER A 295 -26.83 4.17 -31.20
C SER A 295 -26.45 3.50 -29.88
N SER A 296 -27.48 3.12 -29.12
CA SER A 296 -27.37 2.49 -27.80
C SER A 296 -27.12 0.98 -27.92
N VAL A 297 -26.47 0.42 -26.87
CA VAL A 297 -26.28 -1.01 -26.59
C VAL A 297 -25.26 -1.78 -27.46
N SER A 298 -24.09 -2.05 -26.88
CA SER A 298 -23.76 -3.40 -26.33
C SER A 298 -22.25 -3.58 -26.11
N SER A 299 -21.85 -3.66 -24.83
CA SER A 299 -20.89 -4.65 -24.34
C SER A 299 -20.96 -4.67 -22.82
N SER A 300 -22.09 -5.17 -22.31
CA SER A 300 -22.17 -5.63 -20.93
C SER A 300 -21.55 -7.03 -20.88
N THR A 301 -20.24 -7.10 -20.71
CA THR A 301 -19.50 -8.37 -20.65
C THR A 301 -19.13 -8.73 -19.21
N ALA A 302 -20.14 -9.26 -18.51
CA ALA A 302 -20.01 -10.51 -17.76
C ALA A 302 -18.99 -10.63 -16.60
N TRP A 303 -19.07 -9.75 -15.60
CA TRP A 303 -18.51 -10.02 -14.25
C TRP A 303 -19.55 -9.72 -13.17
N GLY A 304 -20.37 -10.72 -12.81
CA GLY A 304 -21.48 -10.47 -11.87
C GLY A 304 -22.47 -11.61 -11.61
N ARG A 305 -22.06 -12.89 -11.59
CA ARG A 305 -22.90 -13.97 -11.05
C ARG A 305 -22.09 -15.20 -10.56
N ARG A 306 -21.76 -15.22 -9.27
CA ARG A 306 -22.02 -16.34 -8.34
C ARG A 306 -21.47 -16.02 -6.94
N ALA A 307 -22.38 -15.90 -5.99
CA ALA A 307 -22.09 -16.09 -4.56
C ALA A 307 -23.24 -16.94 -3.97
N GLY A 308 -22.89 -17.96 -3.18
CA GLY A 308 -23.81 -18.68 -2.29
C GLY A 308 -24.65 -19.81 -2.89
N ALA A 309 -24.22 -21.07 -2.67
CA ALA A 309 -25.10 -22.20 -2.35
C ALA A 309 -24.29 -23.37 -1.75
N ALA A 310 -24.70 -23.77 -0.54
CA ALA A 310 -24.28 -24.87 0.34
C ALA A 310 -23.71 -26.20 -0.23
N GLY A 311 -22.92 -26.88 0.62
CA GLY A 311 -22.91 -28.35 0.74
C GLY A 311 -21.58 -29.07 0.45
N PRO A 312 -21.06 -29.94 1.34
CA PRO A 312 -19.79 -30.65 1.13
C PRO A 312 -19.97 -32.04 0.49
N VAL A 313 -19.15 -32.37 -0.52
CA VAL A 313 -18.97 -33.75 -1.02
C VAL A 313 -17.51 -33.96 -1.48
N CYS A 314 -16.88 -35.02 -0.97
CA CYS A 314 -15.66 -35.65 -1.49
C CYS A 314 -16.01 -37.05 -2.05
N PRO A 315 -15.11 -37.77 -2.74
CA PRO A 315 -14.05 -37.40 -3.68
C PRO A 315 -14.32 -38.09 -5.07
N PRO A 316 -13.33 -38.39 -5.94
CA PRO A 316 -12.43 -39.53 -5.71
C PRO A 316 -10.94 -39.29 -6.07
N MET A 317 -10.09 -40.16 -5.54
CA MET A 317 -8.65 -40.22 -5.81
C MET A 317 -8.38 -40.71 -7.24
N LEU A 318 -7.47 -40.05 -7.96
CA LEU A 318 -6.90 -40.60 -9.20
C LEU A 318 -5.56 -41.27 -8.90
N PHE A 319 -5.51 -42.59 -9.08
CA PHE A 319 -4.26 -43.34 -9.19
C PHE A 319 -3.51 -42.88 -10.45
N LEU A 320 -2.24 -42.49 -10.28
CA LEU A 320 -1.26 -42.49 -11.37
C LEU A 320 -0.21 -43.55 -11.04
N SER A 321 -0.33 -44.67 -11.75
CA SER A 321 0.66 -45.74 -11.73
C SER A 321 1.87 -45.30 -12.55
N ALA A 322 3.07 -45.42 -11.97
CA ALA A 322 4.32 -45.35 -12.69
C ALA A 322 4.95 -46.76 -12.68
N GLY A 323 5.20 -47.28 -13.88
CA GLY A 323 5.94 -48.49 -14.20
C GLY A 323 6.57 -48.31 -15.57
#